data_AF-A0A1A2NF74-F1
#
_entry.id   AF-A0A1A2NF74-F1
#
_cell.length_a   1.000
_cell.length_b   1.000
_cell.length_c   1.000
_cell.angle_alpha   90.00
_cell.angle_beta   90.00
_cell.angle_gamma   90.00
#
_symmetry.space_group_name_H-M   'P 1'
#
loop_
_entity.id
_entity.type
_entity.pdbx_description
1 polymer ?
#
loop_
_entity_poly.entity_id
_entity_poly.type
_entity_poly.pdbx_seq_one_letter_code
_entity_poly.pdbx_strand_id
1 'polypeptide(L)' 'MAEYYDPDGLPTAVVYEDEHGPLIRTSPFGHHGPVLGMTFDRWRQLSTAVNTAVDAHFATRYSAAPQ' A
#
# COMPACT_ATOMS: atom_id res chain seq x y z
N MET A 1 14.85 3.51 -20.25
CA MET A 1 13.57 4.00 -20.79
C MET A 1 12.77 4.48 -19.59
N ALA A 2 12.41 5.76 -19.52
CA ALA A 2 11.55 6.23 -18.43
C ALA A 2 10.15 5.65 -18.68
N GLU A 3 9.71 4.71 -17.85
CA GLU A 3 8.35 4.21 -17.90
C GLU A 3 7.41 5.37 -17.59
N TYR A 4 6.61 5.75 -18.59
CA TYR A 4 5.59 6.77 -18.43
C TYR A 4 4.56 6.25 -17.43
N TYR A 5 4.45 6.97 -16.32
CA TYR A 5 3.46 6.76 -15.29
C TYR A 5 2.07 7.01 -15.87
N ASP A 6 1.24 5.97 -15.94
CA ASP A 6 -0.18 6.10 -16.23
C ASP A 6 -0.94 6.24 -14.90
N PRO A 7 -1.46 7.45 -14.56
CA PRO A 7 -2.12 7.72 -13.28
C PRO A 7 -3.42 6.95 -13.06
N ASP A 8 -4.03 6.43 -14.14
CA ASP A 8 -5.38 5.87 -14.10
C ASP A 8 -5.39 4.34 -13.86
N GLY A 9 -4.23 3.72 -13.67
CA GLY A 9 -4.10 2.30 -13.37
C GLY A 9 -4.58 1.94 -11.96
N LEU A 10 -5.43 0.93 -11.84
CA LEU A 10 -5.83 0.40 -10.53
C LEU A 10 -4.63 -0.20 -9.79
N PRO A 11 -4.47 0.02 -8.47
CA PRO A 11 -3.42 -0.59 -7.67
C PRO A 11 -3.38 -2.10 -7.85
N THR A 12 -2.18 -2.68 -7.91
CA THR A 12 -2.00 -4.13 -8.06
C THR A 12 -1.11 -4.71 -6.98
N ALA A 13 -1.32 -5.99 -6.69
CA ALA A 13 -0.49 -6.76 -5.76
C ALA A 13 -0.35 -8.20 -6.26
N VAL A 14 0.87 -8.73 -6.25
CA VAL A 14 1.20 -10.10 -6.64
C VAL A 14 2.10 -10.72 -5.58
N VAL A 15 1.87 -11.99 -5.26
CA VAL A 15 2.66 -12.78 -4.31
C VAL A 15 3.54 -13.77 -5.07
N TYR A 16 4.78 -13.92 -4.64
CA TYR A 16 5.68 -14.95 -5.15
C TYR A 16 6.68 -15.38 -4.07
N GLU A 17 7.33 -16.51 -4.31
CA GLU A 17 8.38 -17.06 -3.44
C GLU A 17 9.76 -16.59 -3.91
N ASP A 18 10.59 -16.14 -2.97
CA ASP A 18 12.01 -15.87 -3.19
C ASP A 18 12.90 -16.63 -2.19
N GLU A 19 14.21 -16.39 -2.24
CA GLU A 19 15.20 -17.06 -1.38
C GLU A 19 15.07 -16.73 0.12
N HIS A 20 14.28 -15.72 0.47
CA HIS A 20 13.98 -15.28 1.83
C HIS A 20 12.53 -15.59 2.26
N GLY A 21 11.74 -16.23 1.39
CA GLY A 21 10.36 -16.66 1.64
C GLY A 21 9.33 -15.89 0.81
N PRO A 22 8.08 -15.79 1.28
CA PRO A 22 7.02 -15.14 0.51
C PRO A 22 7.23 -13.63 0.46
N LEU A 23 7.29 -13.10 -0.76
CA LEU A 23 7.38 -11.68 -1.06
C LEU A 23 6.09 -11.19 -1.72
N ILE A 24 5.65 -9.99 -1.35
CA ILE A 24 4.59 -9.26 -2.05
C ILE A 24 5.21 -8.14 -2.88
N ARG A 25 4.84 -8.08 -4.15
CA ARG A 25 5.08 -6.93 -5.04
C ARG A 25 3.80 -6.17 -5.23
N THR A 26 3.81 -4.89 -4.90
CA THR A 26 2.68 -4.00 -5.08
C THR A 26 3.04 -2.89 -6.06
N SER A 27 2.07 -2.47 -6.86
CA SER A 27 2.14 -1.20 -7.55
C SER A 27 0.99 -0.31 -7.05
N PRO A 28 1.27 0.68 -6.20
CA PRO A 28 0.25 1.56 -5.65
C PRO A 28 -0.40 2.46 -6.70
N PHE A 29 0.21 2.55 -7.88
CA PHE A 29 -0.23 3.39 -9.00
C PHE A 29 -0.64 2.55 -10.23
N GLY A 30 -0.76 1.23 -10.06
CA GLY A 30 -1.21 0.31 -11.10
C GLY A 30 -0.15 -0.24 -12.04
N HIS A 31 -0.58 -0.88 -13.14
CA HIS A 31 0.29 -1.76 -13.95
C HIS A 31 1.53 -1.08 -14.56
N HIS A 32 1.52 0.25 -14.70
CA HIS A 32 2.60 1.04 -15.31
C HIS A 32 3.33 1.95 -14.30
N GLY A 33 3.22 1.64 -13.00
CA GLY A 33 3.88 2.39 -11.93
C GLY A 33 5.12 1.69 -11.34
N PRO A 34 5.87 2.39 -10.47
CA PRO A 34 6.98 1.80 -9.73
C PRO A 34 6.49 0.62 -8.88
N VAL A 35 7.07 -0.55 -9.11
CA VAL A 35 6.76 -1.74 -8.35
C VAL A 35 7.61 -1.78 -7.08
N LEU A 36 6.95 -1.90 -5.93
CA LEU A 36 7.58 -2.00 -4.63
C LEU A 36 7.52 -3.45 -4.15
N GLY A 37 8.67 -4.03 -3.82
CA GLY A 37 8.77 -5.38 -3.24
C GLY A 37 8.99 -5.32 -1.73
N MET A 38 8.29 -6.16 -0.97
CA MET A 38 8.51 -6.31 0.47
C MET A 38 8.10 -7.69 0.97
N THR A 39 8.73 -8.16 2.05
CA THR A 39 8.32 -9.41 2.71
C THR A 39 6.93 -9.29 3.34
N PHE A 40 6.28 -10.42 3.57
CA PHE A 40 4.95 -10.47 4.21
C PHE A 40 4.93 -9.81 5.60
N ASP A 41 5.98 -9.99 6.40
CA ASP A 41 6.07 -9.35 7.72
C ASP A 41 6.13 -7.83 7.63
N ARG A 42 6.87 -7.29 6.65
CA ARG A 42 6.95 -5.84 6.41
C ARG A 42 5.64 -5.30 5.85
N TRP A 43 4.99 -6.03 4.95
CA TRP A 43 3.66 -5.69 4.48
C TRP A 43 2.66 -5.61 5.63
N ARG A 44 2.64 -6.59 6.53
CA ARG A 44 1.73 -6.59 7.68
C ARG A 44 1.94 -5.37 8.58
N GLN A 45 3.21 -5.02 8.87
CA GLN A 45 3.54 -3.83 9.64
C GLN A 45 3.04 -2.55 8.97
N LEU A 46 3.24 -2.43 7.64
CA LEU A 46 2.76 -1.29 6.87
C LEU A 46 1.23 -1.20 6.88
N SER A 47 0.51 -2.29 6.62
CA SER A 47 -0.95 -2.31 6.63
C SER A 47 -1.50 -1.91 7.99
N THR A 48 -0.91 -2.40 9.09
CA THR A 48 -1.31 -1.99 10.45
C THR A 48 -1.08 -0.50 10.65
N ALA A 49 0.08 0.04 10.29
CA ALA A 49 0.39 1.46 10.45
C ALA A 49 -0.57 2.36 9.64
N VAL A 50 -0.86 1.98 8.40
CA VAL A 50 -1.81 2.70 7.53
C VAL A 50 -3.21 2.69 8.14
N ASN A 51 -3.72 1.52 8.53
CA ASN A 51 -5.05 1.41 9.13
C ASN A 51 -5.15 2.24 10.42
N THR A 52 -4.15 2.17 11.31
CA THR A 52 -4.13 3.00 12.52
C THR A 52 -4.15 4.49 12.21
N ALA A 53 -3.40 4.95 11.21
CA ALA A 53 -3.39 6.35 10.80
C ALA A 53 -4.75 6.80 10.23
N VAL A 54 -5.39 5.95 9.42
CA VAL A 54 -6.73 6.18 8.87
C VAL A 54 -7.77 6.27 10.00
N ASP A 55 -7.75 5.30 10.92
CA ASP A 55 -8.66 5.28 12.07
C ASP A 55 -8.48 6.53 12.94
N ALA A 56 -7.23 6.92 13.23
CA ALA A 56 -6.93 8.13 13.99
C ALA A 56 -7.41 9.41 13.29
N HIS A 57 -7.25 9.50 11.97
CA HIS A 57 -7.75 10.63 11.17
C HIS A 57 -9.27 10.75 11.27
N PHE A 58 -9.99 9.65 11.07
CA PHE A 58 -11.45 9.66 11.15
C PHE A 58 -11.95 9.88 12.56
N ALA A 59 -11.34 9.27 13.59
CA ALA A 59 -11.68 9.53 14.98
C ALA A 59 -11.57 11.02 15.32
N THR A 60 -10.50 11.67 14.87
CA THR A 60 -10.31 13.13 15.03
C THR A 60 -11.41 13.92 14.33
N ARG A 61 -11.73 13.57 13.08
CA ARG A 61 -12.75 14.26 12.28
C ARG A 61 -14.16 14.10 12.86
N TYR A 62 -14.51 12.92 13.35
CA TYR A 62 -15.81 12.65 13.98
C TYR A 62 -15.91 13.24 15.40
N SER A 63 -14.80 13.40 16.12
CA SER A 63 -14.77 14.15 17.40
C SER A 63 -14.85 15.67 17.23
N ALA A 64 -14.53 16.19 16.05
CA ALA A 64 -14.52 17.62 15.74
C ALA A 64 -15.84 18.13 15.13
N ALA A 65 -16.84 17.26 14.94
CA ALA A 65 -18.18 17.68 14.51
C ALA A 65 -18.93 18.27 15.73
N PRO A 66 -19.32 19.56 15.71
CA PRO A 66 -20.20 20.10 16.75
C PRO A 66 -21.57 19.42 16.67
N GLN A 67 -22.10 19.01 17.82
CA GLN A 67 -23.51 18.66 17.98
C GLN A 67 -24.39 19.91 17.93
#